data_AF-A0AAP7N3Z7-F1
#
_entry.id   AF-A0AAP7N3Z7-F1
#
_cell.length_a   1.000
_cell.length_b   1.000
_cell.length_c   1.000
_cell.angle_alpha   90.00
_cell.angle_beta   90.00
_cell.angle_gamma   90.00
#
_symmetry.space_group_name_H-M   'P 1'
#
loop_
_entity.id
_entity.type
_entity.pdbx_description
1 polymer ?
#
loop_
_entity_poly.entity_id
_entity_poly.type
_entity_poly.pdbx_seq_one_letter_code
_entity_poly.pdbx_strand_id
1 'polypeptide(L)'
;MFTMQYDEKFIEQIAAKIADRATDMLVERLSSLNELPHILTRTEAMEVLRCGPTKMAELMARPDFPVNEECGKKIPTTLLFKWIESNTRWVAENTAYYQKGASA
;
A
#
# COMPACT_ATOMS: atom_id res chain seq x y z
N MET A 1 -23.89 -24.69 -44.64
CA MET A 1 -23.04 -23.62 -44.10
C MET A 1 -23.95 -22.72 -43.30
N PHE A 2 -23.85 -22.71 -41.96
CA PHE A 2 -24.73 -21.89 -41.12
C PHE A 2 -24.19 -20.45 -41.09
N THR A 3 -24.89 -19.54 -41.75
CA THR A 3 -24.65 -18.10 -41.64
C THR A 3 -25.41 -17.58 -40.43
N MET A 4 -24.71 -17.38 -39.30
CA MET A 4 -25.28 -16.66 -38.16
C MET A 4 -25.51 -15.20 -38.58
N GLN A 5 -26.79 -14.82 -38.69
CA GLN A 5 -27.18 -13.42 -38.77
C GLN A 5 -27.19 -12.89 -37.33
N TYR A 6 -26.11 -12.21 -36.94
CA TYR A 6 -26.06 -11.54 -35.66
C TYR A 6 -26.85 -10.24 -35.76
N ASP A 7 -27.97 -10.17 -35.04
CA ASP A 7 -28.74 -8.93 -34.90
C ASP A 7 -27.90 -7.86 -34.20
N GLU A 8 -28.06 -6.60 -34.59
CA GLU A 8 -27.28 -5.47 -34.11
C GLU A 8 -27.39 -5.32 -32.58
N LYS A 9 -28.58 -5.58 -32.01
CA LYS A 9 -28.79 -5.54 -30.55
C LYS A 9 -28.05 -6.67 -29.82
N PHE A 10 -27.86 -7.81 -30.48
CA PHE A 10 -27.10 -8.92 -29.90
C PHE A 10 -25.61 -8.58 -29.86
N ILE A 11 -25.08 -7.94 -30.90
CA ILE A 11 -23.68 -7.46 -30.94
C ILE A 11 -23.46 -6.41 -29.85
N GLU A 12 -24.37 -5.46 -29.69
CA GLU A 12 -24.30 -4.43 -28.64
C GLU A 12 -24.31 -5.04 -27.23
N GLN A 13 -25.19 -6.02 -26.97
CA GLN A 13 -25.24 -6.69 -25.66
C GLN A 13 -23.96 -7.48 -25.35
N ILE A 14 -23.35 -8.10 -26.35
CA ILE A 14 -22.07 -8.77 -26.19
C ILE A 14 -20.96 -7.75 -25.91
N ALA A 15 -20.91 -6.66 -26.67
CA ALA A 15 -19.92 -5.61 -26.49
C ALA A 15 -20.00 -4.99 -25.08
N ALA A 16 -21.21 -4.71 -24.59
CA ALA A 16 -21.44 -4.22 -23.24
C ALA A 16 -20.91 -5.20 -22.18
N LYS A 17 -21.25 -6.49 -22.28
CA LYS A 17 -20.77 -7.52 -21.34
C LYS A 17 -19.25 -7.70 -21.35
N ILE A 18 -18.61 -7.56 -22.52
CA ILE A 18 -17.15 -7.63 -22.64
C ILE A 18 -16.51 -6.41 -21.97
N ALA A 19 -17.08 -5.21 -22.18
CA ALA A 19 -16.60 -3.97 -21.59
C ALA A 19 -16.73 -3.99 -20.05
N ASP A 20 -17.87 -4.45 -19.52
CA ASP A 20 -18.10 -4.58 -18.08
C ASP A 20 -17.07 -5.54 -17.47
N ARG A 21 -16.89 -6.72 -18.07
CA ARG A 21 -15.92 -7.72 -17.59
C ARG A 21 -14.47 -7.21 -17.66
N ALA A 22 -14.12 -6.45 -18.70
CA ALA A 22 -12.80 -5.83 -18.81
C ALA A 22 -12.58 -4.76 -17.74
N THR A 23 -13.63 -4.00 -17.41
CA THR A 23 -13.61 -2.99 -16.35
C THR A 23 -13.43 -3.62 -14.99
N ASP A 24 -14.18 -4.68 -14.67
CA ASP A 24 -14.05 -5.41 -13.40
C ASP A 24 -12.64 -5.96 -13.20
N MET A 25 -12.08 -6.58 -14.24
CA MET A 25 -10.70 -7.11 -14.22
C MET A 25 -9.65 -6.00 -14.05
N LEU A 26 -9.91 -4.79 -14.58
CA LEU A 26 -9.03 -3.64 -14.41
C LEU A 26 -9.12 -3.05 -13.01
N VAL A 27 -10.33 -2.93 -12.45
CA VAL A 27 -10.55 -2.42 -11.10
C VAL A 27 -9.92 -3.34 -10.05
N GLU A 28 -10.07 -4.66 -10.18
CA GLU A 28 -9.41 -5.63 -9.30
C GLU A 28 -7.88 -5.49 -9.35
N ARG A 29 -7.31 -5.35 -10.56
CA ARG A 29 -5.86 -5.15 -10.73
C ARG A 29 -5.39 -3.82 -10.18
N LEU A 30 -6.10 -2.72 -10.45
CA LEU A 30 -5.72 -1.38 -10.00
C LEU A 30 -5.81 -1.23 -8.47
N SER A 31 -6.84 -1.82 -7.85
CA SER A 31 -7.00 -1.82 -6.39
C SER A 31 -5.86 -2.58 -5.72
N SER A 32 -5.39 -3.68 -6.33
CA SER A 32 -4.25 -4.45 -5.84
C SER A 32 -2.89 -3.78 -6.07
N LEU A 33 -2.79 -2.82 -7.00
CA LEU A 33 -1.54 -2.14 -7.35
C LEU A 33 -1.27 -0.88 -6.52
N ASN A 34 -2.29 -0.30 -5.88
CA ASN A 34 -2.19 1.04 -5.29
C ASN A 34 -2.16 1.09 -3.75
N GLU A 35 -2.47 0.00 -3.04
CA GLU A 35 -2.47 0.00 -1.58
C GLU A 35 -1.24 -0.69 -1.02
N LEU A 36 -0.49 0.05 -0.20
CA LEU A 36 0.65 -0.49 0.53
C LEU A 36 0.14 -1.53 1.57
N PRO A 37 0.72 -2.73 1.66
CA PRO A 37 0.28 -3.75 2.61
C PRO A 37 0.23 -3.21 4.04
N HIS A 38 -0.73 -3.64 4.86
CA HIS A 38 -0.81 -3.19 6.27
C HIS A 38 0.39 -3.64 7.11
N ILE A 39 0.99 -4.77 6.75
CA ILE A 39 2.15 -5.36 7.41
C ILE A 39 3.22 -5.60 6.33
N LEU A 40 4.35 -4.92 6.45
CA LEU A 40 5.45 -5.01 5.51
C LEU A 40 6.44 -6.10 5.91
N THR A 41 6.93 -6.78 4.89
CA THR A 41 8.18 -7.51 4.93
C THR A 41 9.38 -6.55 4.92
N ARG A 42 10.57 -7.08 5.20
CA ARG A 42 11.82 -6.32 5.07
C ARG A 42 12.01 -5.76 3.65
N THR A 43 11.69 -6.54 2.62
CA THR A 43 11.85 -6.13 1.22
C THR A 43 10.89 -4.99 0.85
N GLU A 44 9.61 -5.10 1.20
CA GLU A 44 8.63 -4.04 0.93
C GLU A 44 8.97 -2.76 1.72
N ALA A 45 9.42 -2.88 2.98
CA ALA A 45 9.86 -1.73 3.75
C ALA A 45 11.10 -1.04 3.14
N MET A 46 12.01 -1.80 2.52
CA MET A 46 13.13 -1.25 1.77
C MET A 46 12.68 -0.46 0.53
N GLU A 47 11.66 -0.94 -0.17
CA GLU A 47 11.07 -0.25 -1.31
C GLU A 47 10.39 1.05 -0.88
N VAL A 48 9.63 1.03 0.22
CA VAL A 48 8.99 2.22 0.82
C VAL A 48 10.02 3.27 1.21
N LEU A 49 11.06 2.86 1.94
CA LEU A 49 12.09 3.76 2.45
C LEU A 49 13.16 4.11 1.41
N ARG A 50 13.15 3.46 0.25
CA ARG A 50 14.16 3.57 -0.82
C ARG A 50 15.59 3.43 -0.29
N CYS A 51 15.82 2.42 0.56
CA CYS A 51 17.12 2.19 1.19
C CYS A 51 17.68 0.80 0.88
N GLY A 52 19.01 0.67 0.94
CA GLY A 52 19.70 -0.60 0.73
C GLY A 52 19.58 -1.56 1.91
N PRO A 53 19.92 -2.85 1.70
CA PRO A 53 19.74 -3.91 2.70
C PRO A 53 20.54 -3.67 4.00
N THR A 54 21.72 -3.07 3.88
CA THR A 54 22.58 -2.70 5.04
C THR A 54 21.89 -1.67 5.92
N LYS A 55 21.38 -0.58 5.32
CA LYS A 55 20.67 0.46 6.06
C LYS A 55 19.40 -0.07 6.70
N MET A 56 18.67 -0.94 6.00
CA MET A 56 17.48 -1.58 6.56
C MET A 56 17.83 -2.47 7.76
N ALA A 57 18.93 -3.22 7.72
CA ALA A 57 19.39 -4.02 8.85
C ALA A 57 19.71 -3.14 10.07
N GLU A 58 20.42 -2.03 9.85
CA GLU A 58 20.71 -1.05 10.90
C GLU A 58 19.42 -0.48 11.51
N LEU A 59 18.44 -0.11 10.68
CA LEU A 59 17.15 0.41 11.15
C LEU A 59 16.39 -0.64 11.98
N MET A 60 16.26 -1.87 11.47
CA MET A 60 15.55 -2.95 12.19
C MET A 60 16.25 -3.39 13.48
N ALA A 61 17.54 -3.08 13.66
CA ALA A 61 18.27 -3.35 14.90
C ALA A 61 18.09 -2.24 15.95
N ARG A 62 17.50 -1.10 15.59
CA ARG A 62 17.24 -0.02 16.54
C ARG A 62 16.11 -0.41 17.50
N PRO A 63 16.24 -0.12 18.81
CA PRO A 63 15.22 -0.46 19.79
C PRO A 63 13.91 0.33 19.61
N ASP A 64 13.97 1.49 18.95
CA ASP A 64 12.82 2.36 18.72
C ASP A 64 12.14 2.13 17.36
N PHE A 65 12.70 1.30 16.48
CA PHE A 65 12.13 1.02 15.17
C PHE A 65 10.99 -0.01 15.29
N PRO A 66 9.86 0.15 14.58
CA PRO A 66 8.65 -0.63 14.81
C PRO A 66 8.69 -2.03 14.17
N VAL A 67 9.64 -2.87 14.60
CA VAL A 67 9.68 -4.30 14.25
C VAL A 67 8.75 -5.08 15.18
N ASN A 68 7.91 -5.92 14.59
CA ASN A 68 7.19 -6.97 15.29
C ASN A 68 7.94 -8.29 15.11
N GLU A 69 8.60 -8.75 16.19
CA GLU A 69 9.37 -10.01 16.17
C GLU A 69 8.48 -11.25 16.22
N GLU A 70 7.34 -11.18 16.92
CA GLU A 70 6.37 -12.29 17.08
C GLU A 70 5.79 -12.76 15.73
N CYS A 71 5.65 -11.84 14.77
CA CYS A 71 5.17 -12.15 13.42
C CYS A 71 6.28 -12.48 12.42
N GLY A 72 7.49 -12.83 12.88
CA GLY A 72 8.62 -13.15 12.00
C GLY A 72 9.32 -11.90 11.44
N LYS A 73 9.57 -10.91 12.30
CA LYS A 73 10.26 -9.64 11.98
C LYS A 73 9.59 -8.85 10.86
N LYS A 74 8.33 -8.48 11.09
CA LYS A 74 7.51 -7.67 10.17
C LYS A 74 7.36 -6.24 10.68
N ILE A 75 6.94 -5.33 9.81
CA ILE A 75 6.86 -3.91 10.13
C ILE A 75 5.43 -3.44 9.86
N PRO A 76 4.64 -3.07 10.87
CA PRO A 76 3.33 -2.49 10.65
C PRO A 76 3.43 -1.13 9.95
N THR A 77 2.79 -0.98 8.80
CA THR A 77 2.87 0.20 7.94
C THR A 77 2.48 1.48 8.65
N THR A 78 1.42 1.42 9.45
CA THR A 78 0.94 2.56 10.23
C THR A 78 1.95 3.01 11.29
N LEU A 79 2.67 2.07 11.92
CA LEU A 79 3.71 2.40 12.91
C LEU A 79 4.99 2.90 12.23
N LEU A 80 5.34 2.37 11.06
CA LEU A 80 6.45 2.87 10.26
C LEU A 80 6.30 4.36 9.95
N PHE A 81 5.15 4.78 9.43
CA PHE A 81 4.92 6.19 9.11
C PHE A 81 4.93 7.10 10.35
N LYS A 82 4.31 6.68 11.46
CA LYS A 82 4.40 7.40 12.74
C LYS A 82 5.85 7.56 13.21
N TRP A 83 6.65 6.50 13.08
CA TRP A 83 8.05 6.54 13.43
C TRP A 83 8.84 7.50 12.54
N ILE A 84 8.59 7.51 11.23
CA ILE A 84 9.23 8.45 10.27
C ILE A 84 8.92 9.90 10.67
N GLU A 85 7.66 10.21 10.93
CA GLU A 85 7.23 11.55 11.35
C GLU A 85 7.90 11.96 12.66
N SER A 86 7.94 11.06 13.64
CA SER A 86 8.56 11.30 14.95
C SER A 86 10.08 11.47 14.87
N ASN A 87 10.74 10.80 13.91
CA ASN A 87 12.18 10.89 13.67
C ASN A 87 12.56 11.97 12.65
N THR A 88 11.60 12.76 12.18
CA THR A 88 11.84 13.90 11.29
C THR A 88 11.76 15.20 12.08
N ARG A 89 12.91 15.86 12.26
CA ARG A 89 13.03 17.13 13.01
C ARG A 89 12.02 18.19 12.58
N TRP A 90 11.71 18.24 11.28
CA TRP A 90 10.77 19.19 10.71
C TRP A 90 9.41 19.20 11.43
N VAL A 91 8.87 18.03 11.81
CA VAL A 91 7.55 17.94 12.45
C VAL A 91 7.58 18.60 13.83
N ALA A 92 8.63 18.37 14.61
CA ALA A 92 8.81 19.00 15.92
C ALA A 92 9.09 20.52 15.81
N GLU A 93 9.80 20.94 14.77
CA GLU A 93 10.21 22.33 14.58
C GLU A 93 9.11 23.21 13.96
N ASN A 94 8.14 22.62 13.24
CA ASN A 94 7.17 23.37 12.41
C ASN A 94 5.71 23.06 12.74
N THR A 95 5.41 22.09 13.61
CA THR A 95 4.04 21.69 13.93
C THR A 95 3.85 21.46 15.44
N ALA A 96 2.62 21.63 15.93
CA ALA A 96 2.22 21.26 17.28
C ALA A 96 1.58 19.85 17.36
N TYR A 97 1.77 19.02 16.33
CA TYR A 97 1.04 17.75 16.13
C TYR A 97 1.16 16.80 17.34
N TYR A 98 2.37 16.72 17.92
CA TYR A 98 2.65 15.88 19.09
C TYR A 98 2.48 16.58 20.45
N GLN A 99 2.11 17.88 20.48
CA GLN A 99 1.96 18.64 21.73
C GLN A 99 0.53 18.62 22.32
N LYS A 100 -0.48 18.22 21.54
CA LYS A 100 -1.85 18.04 22.04
C LYS A 100 -2.05 16.64 22.63
N GLY A 101 -1.56 16.45 23.85
CA GLY A 101 -1.71 15.19 24.59
C GLY A 101 -1.61 15.29 26.12
N ALA A 102 -1.68 16.50 26.70
CA ALA A 102 -1.72 16.68 28.15
C ALA A 102 -2.75 17.75 28.54
N SER A 103 -4.03 17.46 28.32
CA SER A 103 -5.16 17.97 29.11
C SER A 103 -6.48 17.48 28.49
N ALA A 104 -7.00 16.41 29.08
CA ALA A 104 -8.43 16.16 29.21
C ALA A 104 -8.67 15.78 30.67
#